data_AF-A0A849PZA4-F1
#
_entry.id   AF-A0A849PZA4-F1
#
_cell.length_a   1.000
_cell.length_b   1.000
_cell.length_c   1.000
_cell.angle_alpha   90.00
_cell.angle_beta   90.00
_cell.angle_gamma   90.00
#
_symmetry.space_group_name_H-M   'P 1'
#
loop_
_entity.id
_entity.type
_entity.pdbx_description
1 polymer ?
#
loop_
_entity_poly.entity_id
_entity_poly.type
_entity_poly.pdbx_seq_one_letter_code
_entity_poly.pdbx_strand_id
1 'polypeptide(L)' 'DALPICKMENVNITIGQQTFQVAVKIAHDTSDEVLHISAEFEDCRRISQECGLPLKEVIRRAEEKAWNDILKK' A
#
# COMPACT_ATOMS: atom_id res chain seq x y z
N ASP A 1 21.43 -17.19 2.23
CA ASP A 1 20.04 -16.78 1.94
C ASP A 1 19.73 -15.48 2.65
N ALA A 2 19.62 -14.36 1.92
CA ALA A 2 19.17 -13.11 2.51
C ALA A 2 17.64 -13.21 2.67
N LEU A 3 17.14 -13.15 3.91
CA LEU A 3 15.71 -13.06 4.15
C LEU A 3 15.25 -11.64 3.79
N PRO A 4 14.12 -11.49 3.09
CA PRO A 4 13.56 -10.17 2.82
C PRO A 4 13.24 -9.51 4.17
N ILE A 5 13.71 -8.28 4.33
CA ILE A 5 13.32 -7.45 5.46
C ILE A 5 11.92 -6.91 5.11
N CYS A 6 10.99 -6.88 6.06
CA CYS A 6 9.65 -6.37 5.84
C CYS A 6 9.41 -5.16 6.73
N LYS A 7 9.07 -4.03 6.12
CA LYS A 7 8.71 -2.81 6.82
C LYS A 7 7.23 -2.49 6.56
N MET A 8 6.55 -2.00 7.58
CA MET A 8 5.21 -1.42 7.43
C MET A 8 5.34 0.10 7.31
N GLU A 9 4.73 0.66 6.28
CA GLU A 9 4.56 2.11 6.12
C GLU A 9 3.07 2.41 5.93
N ASN A 10 2.66 3.65 6.19
CA ASN A 10 1.29 4.08 5.95
C ASN A 10 1.25 5.01 4.75
N VAL A 11 0.32 4.77 3.83
CA VAL A 11 0.08 5.61 2.67
C VAL A 11 -1.30 6.24 2.72
N ASN A 12 -1.38 7.49 2.25
CA ASN A 12 -2.64 8.21 2.17
C ASN A 12 -3.17 8.11 0.75
N ILE A 13 -4.32 7.44 0.57
CA ILE A 13 -5.04 7.39 -0.69
C ILE A 13 -6.25 8.32 -0.64
N THR A 14 -6.47 9.06 -1.71
CA THR A 14 -7.66 9.92 -1.86
C THR A 14 -8.66 9.24 -2.78
N ILE A 15 -9.88 9.05 -2.29
CA ILE A 15 -10.99 8.49 -3.04
C ILE A 15 -12.16 9.47 -2.95
N GLY A 16 -12.52 10.07 -4.10
CA GLY A 16 -13.51 11.15 -4.13
C GLY A 16 -13.00 12.38 -3.37
N GLN A 17 -13.70 12.76 -2.30
CA GLN A 17 -13.34 13.88 -1.43
C GLN A 17 -12.76 13.43 -0.08
N GLN A 18 -12.58 12.12 0.13
CA GLN A 18 -12.08 11.56 1.38
C GLN A 18 -10.67 11.03 1.21
N THR A 19 -9.85 11.21 2.25
CA THR A 19 -8.50 10.64 2.34
C THR A 19 -8.50 9.55 3.39
N PHE A 20 -7.96 8.40 3.02
CA PHE A 20 -7.85 7.22 3.86
C PHE A 20 -6.40 6.83 4.03
N GLN A 21 -6.06 6.42 5.25
CA GLN A 21 -4.75 5.85 5.54
C GLN A 21 -4.82 4.33 5.38
N VAL A 22 -3.88 3.78 4.61
CA VAL A 22 -3.76 2.34 4.38
C VAL A 22 -2.34 1.92 4.78
N ALA A 23 -2.24 0.89 5.63
CA ALA A 23 -0.96 0.26 5.89
C ALA A 23 -0.51 -0.57 4.69
N VAL A 24 0.78 -0.49 4.34
CA VAL A 24 1.42 -1.27 3.28
C VAL A 24 2.64 -1.97 3.82
N LYS A 25 2.79 -3.24 3.47
CA LYS A 25 3.99 -4.03 3.72
C LYS A 25 4.92 -3.88 2.54
N ILE A 26 6.13 -3.42 2.80
CA ILE A 26 7.19 -3.26 1.82
C ILE A 26 8.25 -4.30 2.16
N ALA A 27 8.44 -5.26 1.28
CA ALA A 27 9.53 -6.22 1.33
C ALA A 27 10.70 -5.66 0.52
N HIS A 28 11.85 -5.52 1.16
CA HIS A 28 13.11 -5.14 0.53
C HIS A 28 14.21 -6.17 0.81
N ASP A 29 15.19 -6.23 -0.07
CA ASP A 29 16.37 -7.07 0.11
C ASP A 29 17.43 -6.37 1.00
N THR A 30 18.59 -7.00 1.17
CA THR A 30 19.70 -6.42 1.93
C THR A 30 20.39 -5.25 1.22
N SER A 31 20.06 -5.01 -0.05
CA SER A 31 20.56 -3.93 -0.89
C SER A 31 19.58 -2.74 -0.95
N ASP A 32 18.50 -2.80 -0.16
CA ASP A 32 17.37 -1.85 -0.14
C ASP A 32 16.55 -1.80 -1.43
N GLU A 33 16.65 -2.83 -2.29
CA GLU A 33 15.79 -2.98 -3.46
C GLU A 33 14.42 -3.49 -3.04
N VAL A 34 13.36 -2.79 -3.48
CA VAL A 34 11.98 -3.19 -3.21
C VAL A 34 11.61 -4.41 -4.04
N LEU A 35 11.33 -5.52 -3.36
CA LEU A 35 10.93 -6.78 -3.97
C LEU A 35 9.41 -6.87 -4.15
N HIS A 36 8.65 -6.40 -3.16
CA HIS A 36 7.19 -6.50 -3.18
C HIS A 36 6.57 -5.45 -2.26
N ILE A 37 5.45 -4.86 -2.69
CA ILE A 37 4.58 -4.03 -1.87
C ILE A 37 3.20 -4.67 -1.85
N SER A 38 2.63 -4.85 -0.66
CA SER A 38 1.27 -5.35 -0.49
C SER A 38 0.48 -4.46 0.46
N ALA A 39 -0.70 -4.02 0.04
CA ALA A 39 -1.61 -3.27 0.91
C ALA A 39 -2.31 -4.17 1.93
N GLU A 40 -2.55 -3.66 3.14
CA GLU A 40 -3.31 -4.37 4.17
C GLU A 40 -4.75 -4.59 3.72
N PHE A 41 -5.13 -5.87 3.63
CA PHE A 41 -6.40 -6.28 3.07
C PHE A 41 -7.59 -5.73 3.85
N GLU A 42 -7.51 -5.72 5.19
CA GLU A 42 -8.61 -5.25 6.04
C GLU A 42 -8.89 -3.76 5.87
N ASP A 43 -7.84 -2.94 5.72
CA ASP A 43 -7.99 -1.51 5.46
C ASP A 43 -8.59 -1.26 4.08
N CYS A 44 -8.08 -1.94 3.05
CA CYS A 44 -8.66 -1.85 1.71
C CYS A 44 -10.12 -2.31 1.68
N ARG A 45 -10.47 -3.34 2.45
CA ARG A 45 -11.86 -3.84 2.55
C ARG A 45 -12.78 -2.82 3.20
N ARG A 46 -12.35 -2.19 4.29
CA ARG A 46 -13.11 -1.13 4.97
C ARG A 46 -13.38 0.04 4.02
N ILE A 47 -12.34 0.54 3.34
CA ILE A 47 -12.44 1.65 2.40
C ILE A 47 -13.32 1.30 1.19
N SER A 48 -13.20 0.07 0.68
CA SER A 48 -14.05 -0.44 -0.40
C SER A 48 -15.54 -0.38 -0.03
N GLN A 49 -15.89 -0.76 1.21
CA GLN A 49 -17.25 -0.70 1.71
C GLN A 49 -17.73 0.74 1.94
N GLU A 50 -16.88 1.60 2.48
CA GLU A 50 -17.22 3.02 2.74
C GLU A 50 -17.39 3.83 1.45
N CYS A 51 -16.53 3.61 0.45
CA CYS A 51 -16.56 4.35 -0.81
C CYS A 51 -17.43 3.70 -1.90
N GLY A 52 -17.91 2.47 -1.68
CA GLY A 52 -18.63 1.70 -2.71
C GLY A 52 -17.76 1.34 -3.93
N LEU A 53 -16.43 1.28 -3.77
CA LEU A 53 -15.51 0.91 -4.84
C LEU A 53 -15.17 -0.58 -4.81
N PRO A 54 -14.84 -1.19 -5.96
CA PRO A 54 -14.30 -2.55 -5.99
C PRO A 54 -13.02 -2.65 -5.14
N LEU A 55 -12.94 -3.66 -4.27
CA LEU A 55 -11.77 -3.89 -3.40
C LEU A 55 -10.45 -3.91 -4.17
N LYS A 56 -10.45 -4.57 -5.33
CA LYS A 56 -9.27 -4.67 -6.21
C LYS A 56 -8.77 -3.29 -6.67
N GLU A 57 -9.68 -2.34 -6.89
CA GLU A 57 -9.32 -0.96 -7.26
C GLU A 57 -8.70 -0.22 -6.07
N VAL A 58 -9.21 -0.43 -4.85
CA VAL A 58 -8.64 0.17 -3.64
C VAL A 58 -7.22 -0.35 -3.37
N ILE A 59 -7.02 -1.67 -3.47
CA ILE A 59 -5.70 -2.30 -3.32
C ILE A 59 -4.71 -1.71 -4.33
N ARG A 60 -5.10 -1.68 -5.62
CA ARG A 60 -4.26 -1.13 -6.69
C ARG A 60 -3.83 0.31 -6.40
N ARG A 61 -4.76 1.17 -5.96
CA ARG A 61 -4.45 2.57 -5.63
C ARG A 61 -3.50 2.70 -4.45
N ALA A 62 -3.67 1.87 -3.42
CA ALA A 62 -2.79 1.87 -2.25
C ALA A 62 -1.37 1.43 -2.63
N GLU A 63 -1.25 0.36 -3.40
CA GLU A 63 0.05 -0.14 -3.88
C GLU A 63 0.73 0.85 -4.83
N GLU A 64 0.01 1.42 -5.80
CA GLU A 64 0.54 2.45 -6.69
C GLU A 64 1.01 3.70 -5.94
N LYS A 65 0.26 4.11 -4.91
CA LYS A 65 0.63 5.24 -4.07
C LYS A 65 1.90 4.94 -3.27
N ALA A 66 2.01 3.75 -2.70
CA ALA A 66 3.21 3.29 -2.01
C ALA A 66 4.44 3.26 -2.92
N TRP A 67 4.31 2.69 -4.12
CA TRP A 67 5.37 2.71 -5.13
C TRP A 67 5.83 4.13 -5.45
N ASN A 68 4.89 5.05 -5.67
CA ASN A 68 5.22 6.45 -5.94
C ASN A 68 5.90 7.15 -4.75
N ASP A 69 5.46 6.88 -3.53
CA ASP A 69 6.01 7.52 -2.33
C ASP A 69 7.41 6.99 -2.00
N ILE A 70 7.73 5.75 -2.37
CA ILE A 70 9.07 5.18 -2.26
C ILE A 70 9.99 5.71 -3.36
N LEU A 71 9.56 5.73 -4.62
CA LEU A 71 10.38 6.23 -5.74
C LEU A 71 10.65 7.74 -5.67
N LYS A 72 9.84 8.49 -4.91
CA LYS A 72 10.01 9.93 -4.70
C LYS A 72 10.78 10.29 -3.42
N LYS A 73 11.11 9.31 -2.59
CA LYS A 73 12.03 9.50 -1.46
C LYS A 73 13.48 9.46 -1.95
#